data_AF-A0A820QGN6-F1
#
_entry.id   AF-A0A820QGN6-F1
#
_cell.length_a   1.000
_cell.length_b   1.000
_cell.length_c   1.000
_cell.angle_alpha   90.00
_cell.angle_beta   90.00
_cell.angle_gamma   90.00
#
_symmetry.space_group_name_H-M   'P 1'
#
loop_
_entity.id
_entity.type
_entity.pdbx_description
1 polymer ?
#
loop_
_entity_poly.entity_id
_entity_poly.type
_entity_poly.pdbx_seq_one_letter_code
_entity_poly.pdbx_strand_id
1 'polypeptide(L)'
;MATSSIEESSKTKSPIEKRDDLLAKRFVGLEKNIWIEFSALAVEHKAVNVGQGFIDYEPPQYLINFYKEALNDNNILLHQYTRGFGHRRLVEAISNVYSSYF
;
A
#
# COMPACT_ATOMS: atom_id res chain seq x y z
N MET A 1 -12.84 34.53 -42.49
CA MET A 1 -13.31 33.39 -41.66
C MET A 1 -12.09 32.57 -41.31
N ALA A 2 -11.86 32.38 -40.02
CA ALA A 2 -10.56 32.14 -39.42
C ALA A 2 -10.11 30.67 -39.45
N THR A 3 -8.82 30.51 -39.73
CA THR A 3 -7.83 29.60 -39.10
C THR A 3 -8.12 28.10 -39.01
N SER A 4 -7.38 27.36 -39.85
CA SER A 4 -6.67 26.13 -39.50
C SER A 4 -5.89 26.27 -38.19
N SER A 5 -5.96 25.26 -37.31
CA SER A 5 -4.88 24.81 -36.40
C SER A 5 -5.38 23.63 -35.56
N ILE A 6 -5.27 22.42 -36.12
CA ILE A 6 -5.09 21.21 -35.31
C ILE A 6 -3.59 21.16 -35.04
N GLU A 7 -3.13 21.80 -33.96
CA GLU A 7 -1.77 21.65 -33.46
C GLU A 7 -1.81 21.53 -31.93
N GLU A 8 -1.40 20.34 -31.48
CA GLU A 8 -0.82 20.01 -30.18
C GLU A 8 -1.42 20.68 -28.93
N SER A 9 -2.42 19.99 -28.37
CA SER A 9 -2.59 19.98 -26.92
C SER A 9 -1.32 19.40 -26.30
N SER A 10 -0.38 20.30 -25.98
CA SER A 10 0.80 20.00 -25.21
C SER A 10 0.37 19.25 -23.96
N LYS A 11 0.75 17.98 -23.87
CA LYS A 11 0.72 17.21 -22.63
C LYS A 11 1.56 18.00 -21.62
N THR A 12 0.90 18.79 -20.77
CA THR A 12 1.55 19.35 -19.60
C THR A 12 1.95 18.17 -18.73
N LYS A 13 3.21 17.78 -18.85
CA LYS A 13 3.87 16.82 -17.96
C LYS A 13 3.50 17.20 -16.53
N SER A 14 3.04 16.22 -15.75
CA SER A 14 2.62 16.47 -14.38
C SER A 14 3.77 17.14 -13.61
N PRO A 15 3.50 18.02 -12.62
CA PRO A 15 4.51 18.81 -11.90
C PRO A 15 5.59 18.01 -11.14
N ILE A 16 5.57 16.68 -11.25
CA ILE A 16 6.40 15.73 -10.52
C ILE A 16 7.72 15.44 -11.26
N GLU A 17 7.80 15.68 -12.58
CA GLU A 17 8.95 15.23 -13.41
C GLU A 17 10.25 16.04 -13.28
N LYS A 18 10.38 17.03 -12.38
CA LYS A 18 11.61 17.86 -12.28
C LYS A 18 11.96 18.32 -10.86
N ARG A 19 12.16 17.40 -9.92
CA ARG A 19 12.63 17.75 -8.56
C ARG A 19 13.72 16.81 -8.03
N ASP A 20 14.58 16.33 -8.92
CA ASP A 20 15.72 15.49 -8.53
C ASP A 20 16.66 16.23 -7.57
N ASP A 21 16.76 17.56 -7.71
CA ASP A 21 17.57 18.44 -6.86
C ASP A 21 17.02 18.63 -5.43
N LEU A 22 15.76 18.23 -5.17
CA LEU A 22 15.15 18.30 -3.82
C LEU A 22 15.34 17.01 -3.02
N LEU A 23 15.69 15.90 -3.68
CA LEU A 23 15.89 14.63 -3.02
C LEU A 23 17.28 14.58 -2.39
N ALA A 24 17.36 14.08 -1.16
CA ALA A 24 18.65 13.75 -0.58
C ALA A 24 19.33 12.67 -1.45
N LYS A 25 20.65 12.78 -1.64
CA LYS A 25 21.44 11.88 -2.52
C LYS A 25 21.18 10.38 -2.33
N ARG A 26 20.83 9.94 -1.10
CA ARG A 26 20.50 8.55 -0.78
C ARG A 26 19.23 8.01 -1.47
N PHE A 27 18.40 8.89 -2.03
CA PHE A 27 17.16 8.53 -2.71
C PHE A 27 17.28 8.51 -4.24
N VAL A 28 18.42 8.94 -4.79
CA VAL A 28 18.68 8.88 -6.24
C VAL A 28 18.71 7.41 -6.67
N GLY A 29 17.89 7.06 -7.66
CA GLY A 29 17.68 5.70 -8.16
C GLY A 29 16.58 4.90 -7.46
N LEU A 30 15.87 5.48 -6.48
CA LEU A 30 14.76 4.84 -5.75
C LEU A 30 13.39 5.45 -6.11
N GLU A 31 13.29 6.17 -7.22
CA GLU A 31 12.12 6.97 -7.57
C GLU A 31 10.89 6.11 -7.93
N LYS A 32 11.12 4.89 -8.44
CA LYS A 32 10.07 3.97 -8.87
C LYS A 32 10.37 2.55 -8.44
N ASN A 33 9.31 1.78 -8.19
CA ASN A 33 9.40 0.34 -7.99
C ASN A 33 8.45 -0.40 -8.93
N ILE A 34 8.80 -1.66 -9.22
CA ILE A 34 8.06 -2.51 -10.15
C ILE A 34 6.60 -2.70 -9.73
N TRP A 35 6.31 -2.71 -8.43
CA TRP A 35 4.96 -2.94 -7.91
C TRP A 35 4.01 -1.80 -8.29
N ILE A 36 4.47 -0.55 -8.20
CA ILE A 36 3.67 0.62 -8.60
C ILE A 36 3.34 0.57 -10.10
N GLU A 37 4.32 0.25 -10.94
CA GLU A 37 4.16 0.24 -12.40
C GLU A 37 3.27 -0.91 -12.87
N PHE A 38 3.56 -2.14 -12.45
CA PHE A 38 2.81 -3.31 -12.90
C PHE A 38 1.41 -3.40 -12.28
N SER A 39 1.20 -2.94 -11.04
CA SER A 39 -0.16 -2.88 -10.48
C SER A 39 -1.03 -1.87 -11.22
N ALA A 40 -0.48 -0.72 -11.63
CA ALA A 40 -1.21 0.24 -12.46
C ALA A 40 -1.56 -0.34 -13.85
N LEU A 41 -0.59 -0.98 -14.51
CA LEU A 41 -0.81 -1.64 -15.80
C LEU A 41 -1.84 -2.77 -15.73
N ALA A 42 -1.81 -3.58 -14.65
CA ALA A 42 -2.78 -4.66 -14.47
C ALA A 42 -4.22 -4.11 -14.36
N VAL A 43 -4.41 -2.98 -13.67
CA VAL A 43 -5.71 -2.29 -13.58
C VAL A 43 -6.12 -1.70 -14.94
N GLU A 44 -5.22 -0.99 -15.62
CA GLU A 44 -5.48 -0.36 -16.92
C GLU A 44 -5.94 -1.38 -17.98
N HIS A 45 -5.26 -2.53 -18.03
CA HIS A 45 -5.55 -3.57 -19.01
C HIS A 45 -6.56 -4.62 -18.52
N LYS A 46 -7.09 -4.48 -17.30
CA LYS A 46 -7.93 -5.50 -16.64
C LYS A 46 -7.29 -6.90 -16.70
N ALA A 47 -5.97 -6.95 -16.55
CA ALA A 47 -5.21 -8.18 -16.64
C ALA A 47 -5.40 -9.03 -15.37
N VAL A 48 -5.27 -10.34 -15.51
CA VAL A 48 -5.17 -11.24 -14.35
C VAL A 48 -3.87 -10.94 -13.62
N ASN A 49 -3.97 -10.45 -12.37
CA ASN A 49 -2.80 -10.06 -11.59
C ASN A 49 -2.19 -11.28 -10.88
N VAL A 50 -1.21 -11.90 -11.52
CA VAL A 50 -0.33 -12.92 -10.92
C VAL A 50 1.01 -12.35 -10.44
N GLY A 51 1.18 -11.02 -10.52
CA GLY A 51 2.43 -10.36 -10.17
C GLY A 51 2.54 -10.10 -8.67
N GLN A 52 1.50 -9.50 -8.08
CA GLN A 52 1.51 -9.16 -6.66
C GLN A 52 1.04 -10.37 -5.83
N GLY A 53 1.88 -10.87 -4.94
CA GLY A 53 1.64 -12.09 -4.14
C GLY A 53 0.60 -11.95 -3.02
N PHE A 54 -0.57 -11.35 -3.30
CA PHE A 54 -1.73 -11.44 -2.42
C PHE A 54 -2.66 -12.58 -2.86
N ILE A 55 -3.44 -13.08 -1.92
CA ILE A 55 -4.44 -14.12 -2.18
C ILE A 55 -5.67 -13.51 -2.86
N ASP A 56 -6.23 -14.20 -3.84
CA ASP A 56 -7.45 -13.81 -4.58
C ASP A 56 -8.73 -14.42 -3.99
N TYR A 57 -8.62 -15.07 -2.84
CA TYR A 57 -9.73 -15.65 -2.09
C TYR A 57 -9.89 -15.01 -0.71
N GLU A 58 -11.06 -15.20 -0.11
CA GLU A 58 -11.39 -14.61 1.19
C GLU A 58 -10.49 -15.15 2.31
N PRO A 59 -10.07 -14.29 3.26
CA PRO A 59 -9.36 -14.77 4.43
C PRO A 59 -10.26 -15.67 5.30
N PRO A 60 -9.69 -16.54 6.14
CA PRO A 60 -10.45 -17.37 7.06
C PRO A 60 -11.50 -16.59 7.87
N GLN A 61 -12.72 -17.13 7.98
CA GLN A 61 -13.87 -16.44 8.60
C GLN A 61 -13.60 -15.95 10.02
N TYR A 62 -12.82 -16.69 10.81
CA TYR A 62 -12.49 -16.28 12.18
C TYR A 62 -11.73 -14.93 12.21
N LEU A 63 -10.87 -14.65 11.22
CA LEU A 63 -10.15 -13.37 11.13
C LEU A 63 -11.11 -12.22 10.86
N ILE A 64 -12.05 -12.43 9.93
CA ILE A 64 -13.10 -11.44 9.61
C ILE A 64 -13.94 -11.14 10.85
N ASN A 65 -14.30 -12.18 11.62
CA ASN A 65 -15.08 -12.01 12.84
C ASN A 65 -14.30 -11.26 13.92
N PHE A 66 -13.04 -11.61 14.19
CA PHE A 66 -12.21 -10.89 15.15
C PHE A 66 -12.01 -9.42 14.77
N TYR A 67 -11.86 -9.12 13.48
CA TYR A 67 -11.78 -7.74 13.01
C TYR A 67 -13.06 -6.97 13.29
N LYS A 68 -14.23 -7.56 13.01
CA LYS A 68 -15.53 -6.96 13.32
C LYS A 68 -15.73 -6.75 14.82
N GLU A 69 -15.32 -7.71 15.64
CA GLU A 69 -15.38 -7.60 17.10
C GLU A 69 -14.51 -6.44 17.59
N ALA A 70 -13.26 -6.34 17.13
CA ALA A 70 -12.35 -5.27 17.52
C ALA A 70 -12.88 -3.87 17.12
N LEU A 71 -13.55 -3.75 15.97
CA LEU A 71 -14.18 -2.51 15.54
C LEU A 71 -15.38 -2.11 16.39
N ASN A 72 -16.18 -3.08 16.85
CA ASN A 72 -17.41 -2.83 17.60
C ASN A 72 -17.23 -2.94 19.12
N ASP A 73 -16.01 -3.14 19.60
CA ASP A 73 -15.70 -3.25 21.02
C ASP A 73 -15.94 -1.89 21.72
N ASN A 74 -16.55 -1.94 22.90
CA ASN A 74 -16.82 -0.75 23.71
C ASN A 74 -15.55 -0.13 24.32
N ASN A 75 -14.43 -0.86 24.30
CA ASN A 75 -13.14 -0.35 24.75
C ASN A 75 -12.55 0.63 23.74
N ILE A 76 -12.78 1.91 23.99
CA ILE A 76 -12.26 3.03 23.19
C ILE A 76 -10.73 2.98 22.98
N LEU A 77 -9.98 2.33 23.87
CA LEU A 77 -8.52 2.27 23.79
C LEU A 77 -8.03 1.37 22.64
N LEU A 78 -8.87 0.49 22.09
CA LEU A 78 -8.51 -0.36 20.94
C LEU A 78 -8.28 0.45 19.66
N HIS A 79 -8.85 1.65 19.58
CA HIS A 79 -8.72 2.56 18.44
C HIS A 79 -7.76 3.73 18.71
N GLN A 80 -7.03 3.67 19.82
CA GLN A 80 -6.04 4.67 20.23
C GLN A 80 -4.62 4.10 20.16
N TYR A 81 -3.64 4.95 20.43
CA TYR A 81 -2.24 4.54 20.45
C TYR A 81 -2.01 3.36 21.39
N THR A 82 -1.19 2.42 20.91
CA THR A 82 -0.64 1.32 21.70
C THR A 82 0.86 1.51 21.89
N ARG A 83 1.53 0.56 22.54
CA ARG A 83 2.99 0.56 22.72
C ARG A 83 3.70 0.60 21.37
N GLY A 84 4.72 1.46 21.24
CA GLY A 84 5.46 1.65 19.96
C GLY A 84 6.14 0.39 19.43
N PHE A 85 6.63 -0.48 20.32
CA PHE A 85 7.19 -1.78 19.94
C PHE A 85 6.14 -2.89 19.75
N GLY A 86 4.87 -2.54 19.53
CA GLY A 86 3.78 -3.46 19.27
C GLY A 86 2.82 -3.64 20.44
N HIS A 87 1.55 -3.91 20.09
CA HIS A 87 0.48 -4.19 21.03
C HIS A 87 0.81 -5.42 21.90
N ARG A 88 0.58 -5.33 23.22
CA ARG A 88 0.98 -6.38 24.18
C ARG A 88 0.47 -7.78 23.79
N ARG A 89 -0.83 -7.89 23.50
CA ARG A 89 -1.46 -9.15 23.02
C ARG A 89 -0.80 -9.72 21.76
N LEU A 90 -0.33 -8.87 20.85
CA LEU A 90 0.31 -9.32 19.61
C LEU A 90 1.72 -9.83 19.88
N VAL A 91 2.53 -9.07 20.62
CA VAL A 91 3.93 -9.48 20.90
C VAL A 91 3.99 -10.74 21.76
N GLU A 92 3.06 -10.92 22.71
CA GLU A 92 2.94 -12.13 23.50
C GLU A 92 2.53 -13.33 22.64
N ALA A 93 1.58 -13.17 21.72
CA ALA A 93 1.19 -14.23 20.79
C ALA A 93 2.35 -14.66 19.88
N ILE A 94 3.08 -13.69 19.31
CA ILE A 94 4.28 -13.96 18.51
C ILE A 94 5.33 -14.69 19.37
N SER A 95 5.60 -14.20 20.58
CA SER A 95 6.54 -14.83 21.51
C SER A 95 6.16 -16.29 21.77
N ASN A 96 4.90 -16.57 22.07
CA ASN A 96 4.44 -17.93 22.37
C ASN A 96 4.59 -18.88 21.18
N VAL A 97 4.33 -18.39 19.96
CA VAL A 97 4.53 -19.19 18.75
C VAL A 97 6.02 -19.51 18.57
N TYR A 98 6.86 -18.48 18.58
CA TYR A 98 8.27 -18.64 18.20
C TYR A 98 9.18 -19.18 19.30
N SER A 99 8.83 -19.02 20.59
CA SER A 99 9.61 -19.59 21.71
C SER A 99 9.63 -21.11 21.74
N SER A 100 8.77 -21.78 20.94
CA SER A 100 8.80 -23.24 20.80
C SER A 100 9.77 -23.74 19.74
N TYR A 101 10.24 -22.85 18.85
CA TYR A 101 11.14 -23.17 17.75
C TYR A 101 12.62 -22.90 18.09
N PHE A 102 12.90 -22.32 19.27
CA PHE A 102 14.23 -21.98 19.77
C PHE A 102 14.34 -22.43 21.24
#